data_AF-A0A1C0U9V7-F1
#
_entry.id   AF-A0A1C0U9V7-F1
#
_cell.length_a   1.000
_cell.length_b   1.000
_cell.length_c   1.000
_cell.angle_alpha   90.00
_cell.angle_beta   90.00
_cell.angle_gamma   90.00
#
_symmetry.space_group_name_H-M   'P 1'
#
loop_
_entity.id
_entity.type
_entity.pdbx_description
1 polymer ?
#
loop_
_entity_poly.entity_id
_entity_poly.type
_entity_poly.pdbx_seq_one_letter_code
_entity_poly.pdbx_strand_id
1 'polypeptide(L)'
;MQNPTGWVDPFGLECKNPHGYKAGDVDLHGNLSPGVNRAPGHSNTKADNLVQSHHPIQDHWAKKRIKGYRRNSAPATLLHSTSGMPHAQISAAQRTRRAMPGGWDKTLKEEFHTSYREMIDAGVPQAQARKALGDAYKYFDKLRGANKNNPFFDI
;
A
#
# COMPACT_ATOMS: atom_id res chain seq x y z
N MET A 1 41.38 -2.24 7.67
CA MET A 1 40.41 -1.76 8.69
C MET A 1 39.64 -0.59 8.07
N GLN A 2 38.33 -0.71 7.89
CA GLN A 2 37.43 0.41 7.58
C GLN A 2 36.18 0.27 8.46
N ASN A 3 35.72 1.41 8.96
CA ASN A 3 34.97 1.60 10.20
C ASN A 3 33.51 1.10 10.16
N PRO A 4 32.98 0.48 11.24
CA PRO A 4 31.62 -0.05 11.29
C PRO A 4 30.63 0.96 11.90
N THR A 5 30.52 2.15 11.31
CA THR A 5 29.52 3.15 11.72
C THR A 5 28.66 3.57 10.54
N GLY A 6 27.92 2.60 9.97
CA GLY A 6 26.80 2.92 9.10
C GLY A 6 25.70 3.54 9.94
N TRP A 7 25.42 4.83 9.73
CA TRP A 7 24.26 5.49 10.31
C TRP A 7 23.01 4.71 9.88
N VAL A 8 22.31 4.11 10.85
CA VAL A 8 21.03 3.46 10.63
C VAL A 8 19.96 4.51 10.86
N ASP A 9 19.24 4.91 9.82
CA ASP A 9 18.09 5.78 9.96
C ASP A 9 17.01 5.10 10.82
N PRO A 10 16.85 5.48 12.09
CA PRO A 10 15.93 4.80 12.99
C PRO A 10 14.46 5.18 12.68
N PHE A 11 14.25 6.20 11.83
CA PHE A 11 12.94 6.74 11.47
C PHE A 11 12.54 6.43 10.02
N GLY A 12 13.49 6.00 9.17
CA GLY A 12 13.25 5.70 7.75
C GLY A 12 12.88 6.95 6.93
N LEU A 13 13.43 8.10 7.31
CA LEU A 13 13.33 9.38 6.63
C LEU A 13 14.17 9.44 5.33
N GLU A 14 15.19 8.62 5.21
CA GLU A 14 16.04 8.54 4.02
C GLU A 14 15.27 7.86 2.88
N CYS A 15 15.10 8.60 1.78
CA CYS A 15 14.53 8.07 0.56
C CYS A 15 15.42 6.96 0.01
N LYS A 16 14.91 5.72 -0.03
CA LYS A 16 15.67 4.55 -0.52
C LYS A 16 15.84 4.53 -2.05
N ASN A 17 15.26 5.50 -2.75
CA ASN A 17 15.41 5.66 -4.20
C ASN A 17 16.22 6.94 -4.47
N PRO A 18 17.47 6.84 -5.00
CA PRO A 18 18.34 8.00 -5.23
C PRO A 18 17.76 8.99 -6.26
N HIS A 19 16.77 8.58 -7.05
CA HIS A 19 16.08 9.44 -8.01
C HIS A 19 14.68 9.88 -7.55
N GLY A 20 14.29 9.52 -6.32
CA GLY A 20 12.95 9.72 -5.79
C GLY A 20 11.92 8.76 -6.38
N TYR A 21 10.84 8.53 -5.64
CA TYR A 21 9.76 7.64 -6.07
C TYR A 21 8.84 8.28 -7.10
N LYS A 22 8.38 7.47 -8.06
CA LYS A 22 7.50 7.85 -9.17
C LYS A 22 6.16 7.14 -9.09
N ALA A 23 5.15 7.69 -9.75
CA ALA A 23 3.90 6.96 -9.99
C ALA A 23 4.22 5.65 -10.71
N GLY A 24 3.66 4.53 -10.24
CA GLY A 24 4.04 3.18 -10.69
C GLY A 24 4.88 2.41 -9.66
N ASP A 25 5.62 3.10 -8.80
CA ASP A 25 6.51 2.44 -7.84
C ASP A 25 5.73 1.67 -6.77
N VAL A 26 6.33 0.58 -6.31
CA VAL A 26 5.82 -0.29 -5.25
C VAL A 26 6.91 -0.47 -4.20
N ASP A 27 6.63 -0.04 -2.97
CA ASP A 27 7.52 -0.13 -1.83
C ASP A 27 6.70 0.01 -0.52
N LEU A 28 7.37 0.07 0.63
CA LEU A 28 6.75 0.37 1.92
C LEU A 28 6.06 1.73 1.90
N HIS A 29 4.87 1.81 2.49
CA HIS A 29 4.13 3.07 2.58
C HIS A 29 4.91 4.19 3.30
N GLY A 30 5.76 3.84 4.28
CA GLY A 30 6.65 4.79 4.95
C GLY A 30 7.60 5.50 3.99
N ASN A 31 8.02 4.84 2.91
CA ASN A 31 8.89 5.42 1.89
C ASN A 31 8.09 6.23 0.87
N LEU A 32 6.93 5.72 0.45
CA LEU A 32 6.12 6.30 -0.64
C LEU A 32 5.28 7.51 -0.20
N SER A 33 4.81 7.52 1.05
CA SER A 33 3.87 8.53 1.52
C SER A 33 4.46 9.94 1.67
N PRO A 34 5.68 10.14 2.21
CA PRO A 34 6.26 11.48 2.34
C PRO A 34 6.52 12.09 0.96
N GLY A 35 6.02 13.31 0.74
CA GLY A 35 6.23 14.03 -0.52
C GLY A 35 7.71 14.30 -0.81
N VAL A 36 8.52 14.46 0.23
CA VAL A 36 9.97 14.69 0.14
C VAL A 36 10.75 13.54 -0.49
N ASN A 37 10.19 12.33 -0.48
CA ASN A 37 10.81 11.15 -1.07
C ASN A 37 10.49 10.99 -2.57
N ARG A 38 9.66 11.86 -3.14
CA ARG A 38 9.15 11.70 -4.50
C ARG A 38 10.01 12.44 -5.51
N ALA A 39 10.13 11.84 -6.69
CA ALA A 39 10.77 12.50 -7.82
C ALA A 39 9.97 13.75 -8.25
N PRO A 40 10.63 14.77 -8.84
CA PRO A 40 9.92 15.86 -9.50
C PRO A 40 8.88 15.35 -10.51
N GLY A 41 7.70 15.98 -10.54
CA GLY A 41 6.58 15.54 -11.39
C GLY A 41 5.71 14.43 -10.79
N HIS A 42 6.00 13.98 -9.57
CA HIS A 42 5.27 12.92 -8.88
C HIS A 42 4.79 13.31 -7.48
N SER A 43 4.56 14.60 -7.25
CA SER A 43 4.07 15.12 -5.97
C SER A 43 2.54 15.01 -5.82
N ASN A 44 2.03 15.25 -4.60
CA ASN A 44 0.59 15.35 -4.36
C ASN A 44 0.07 16.77 -4.66
N THR A 45 0.34 17.25 -5.86
CA THR A 45 -0.13 18.56 -6.35
C THR A 45 -1.01 18.38 -7.57
N LYS A 46 -1.82 19.39 -7.91
CA LYS A 46 -2.69 19.33 -9.08
C LYS A 46 -1.91 19.18 -10.38
N ALA A 47 -0.74 19.81 -10.49
CA ALA A 47 0.14 19.72 -11.66
C ALA A 47 0.61 18.28 -11.92
N ASP A 48 0.82 17.52 -10.84
CA ASP A 48 1.31 16.13 -10.88
C ASP A 48 0.18 15.10 -10.75
N ASN A 49 -1.07 15.46 -11.07
CA ASN A 49 -2.23 14.58 -10.95
C ASN A 49 -2.46 13.98 -9.56
N LEU A 50 -2.06 14.70 -8.50
CA LEU A 50 -2.27 14.32 -7.11
C LEU A 50 -1.73 12.90 -6.82
N VAL A 51 -0.46 12.62 -7.13
CA VAL A 51 0.12 11.29 -6.83
C VAL A 51 -0.05 10.97 -5.35
N GLN A 52 -0.55 9.77 -5.03
CA GLN A 52 -0.78 9.30 -3.66
C GLN A 52 -0.36 7.84 -3.50
N SER A 53 0.07 7.51 -2.28
CA SER A 53 0.40 6.13 -1.90
C SER A 53 -0.87 5.37 -1.53
N HIS A 54 -1.07 4.23 -2.17
CA HIS A 54 -2.21 3.34 -1.98
C HIS A 54 -1.80 2.02 -1.34
N HIS A 55 -2.44 1.62 -0.25
CA HIS A 55 -2.29 0.28 0.29
C HIS A 55 -3.19 -0.71 -0.45
N PRO A 56 -2.68 -1.86 -0.95
CA PRO A 56 -3.52 -2.89 -1.53
C PRO A 56 -4.61 -3.38 -0.57
N ILE A 57 -4.23 -3.72 0.67
CA ILE A 57 -5.17 -4.06 1.73
C ILE A 57 -5.49 -2.78 2.51
N GLN A 58 -6.77 -2.47 2.72
CA GLN A 58 -7.15 -1.20 3.33
C GLN A 58 -6.54 -1.03 4.73
N ASP A 59 -5.88 0.10 4.96
CA ASP A 59 -5.22 0.43 6.24
C ASP A 59 -6.17 0.31 7.44
N HIS A 60 -7.39 0.83 7.33
CA HIS A 60 -8.37 0.78 8.44
C HIS A 60 -8.82 -0.65 8.74
N TRP A 61 -9.09 -1.47 7.72
CA TRP A 61 -9.45 -2.87 7.93
C TRP A 61 -8.27 -3.64 8.56
N ALA A 62 -7.05 -3.44 8.05
CA ALA A 62 -5.87 -4.13 8.53
C ALA A 62 -5.54 -3.76 9.99
N LYS A 63 -5.65 -2.48 10.36
CA LYS A 63 -5.51 -2.00 11.74
C LYS A 63 -6.48 -2.67 12.71
N LYS A 64 -7.73 -2.84 12.28
CA LYS A 64 -8.79 -3.42 13.13
C LYS A 64 -8.66 -4.94 13.25
N ARG A 65 -8.24 -5.62 12.19
CA ARG A 65 -8.33 -7.07 12.08
C ARG A 65 -7.00 -7.80 12.30
N ILE A 66 -5.85 -7.19 12.06
CA ILE A 66 -4.58 -7.93 11.98
C ILE A 66 -3.62 -7.52 13.10
N LYS A 67 -3.33 -8.46 13.99
CA LYS A 67 -2.36 -8.26 15.07
C LYS A 67 -0.96 -8.06 14.47
N GLY A 68 -0.26 -7.01 14.93
CA GLY A 68 1.09 -6.67 14.46
C GLY A 68 1.13 -5.88 13.16
N TYR A 69 -0.02 -5.50 12.59
CA TYR A 69 -0.06 -4.60 11.44
C TYR A 69 0.56 -3.24 11.78
N ARG A 70 1.41 -2.74 10.88
CA ARG A 70 2.12 -1.45 10.97
C ARG A 70 2.02 -0.76 9.62
N ARG A 71 1.21 0.30 9.57
CA ARG A 71 0.93 1.10 8.36
C ARG A 71 2.18 1.40 7.54
N ASN A 72 3.20 2.01 8.14
CA ASN A 72 4.39 2.45 7.39
C ASN A 72 5.28 1.29 6.91
N SER A 73 5.16 0.11 7.52
CA SER A 73 5.87 -1.11 7.12
C SER A 73 5.05 -1.99 6.17
N ALA A 74 3.79 -1.65 5.92
CA ALA A 74 2.95 -2.35 4.96
C ALA A 74 3.25 -1.86 3.53
N PRO A 75 3.33 -2.76 2.54
CA PRO A 75 3.51 -2.40 1.14
C PRO A 75 2.39 -1.52 0.61
N ALA A 76 2.77 -0.65 -0.33
CA ALA A 76 1.89 0.28 -1.01
C ALA A 76 2.40 0.52 -2.44
N THR A 77 1.64 1.28 -3.21
CA THR A 77 2.04 1.72 -4.55
C THR A 77 1.65 3.16 -4.82
N LEU A 78 2.44 3.90 -5.61
CA LEU A 78 2.13 5.27 -5.99
C LEU A 78 1.23 5.31 -7.23
N LEU A 79 0.12 6.04 -7.11
CA LEU A 79 -0.92 6.15 -8.14
C LEU A 79 -1.36 7.61 -8.30
N HIS A 80 -1.72 8.01 -9.52
CA HIS A 80 -2.40 9.28 -9.77
C HIS A 80 -3.80 9.29 -9.13
N SER A 81 -4.21 10.42 -8.56
CA SER A 81 -5.46 10.57 -7.80
C SER A 81 -6.40 11.69 -8.26
N THR A 82 -6.12 12.36 -9.38
CA THR A 82 -7.14 13.19 -10.05
C THR A 82 -8.41 12.35 -10.32
N SER A 83 -9.58 13.00 -10.35
CA SER A 83 -10.84 12.30 -10.65
C SER A 83 -10.73 11.45 -11.93
N GLY A 84 -11.21 10.20 -11.87
CA GLY A 84 -11.09 9.23 -12.96
C GLY A 84 -9.74 8.48 -13.04
N MET A 85 -8.75 8.85 -12.23
CA MET A 85 -7.45 8.15 -12.17
C MET A 85 -7.46 6.98 -11.17
N PRO A 86 -6.49 6.05 -11.25
CA PRO A 86 -6.56 4.78 -10.53
C PRO A 86 -6.76 4.91 -9.02
N HIS A 87 -6.03 5.80 -8.34
CA HIS A 87 -6.18 5.97 -6.88
C HIS A 87 -7.60 6.39 -6.50
N ALA A 88 -8.19 7.33 -7.25
CA ALA A 88 -9.52 7.85 -7.00
C ALA A 88 -10.59 6.77 -7.24
N GLN A 89 -10.46 6.00 -8.32
CA GLN A 89 -11.38 4.91 -8.66
C GLN A 89 -11.32 3.78 -7.62
N ILE A 90 -10.13 3.32 -7.24
CA ILE A 90 -9.98 2.28 -6.21
C ILE A 90 -10.55 2.78 -4.88
N SER A 91 -10.24 4.02 -4.49
CA SER A 91 -10.78 4.62 -3.27
C SER A 91 -12.32 4.69 -3.29
N ALA A 92 -12.92 4.97 -4.45
CA ALA A 92 -14.37 4.97 -4.61
C ALA A 92 -14.96 3.55 -4.49
N ALA A 93 -14.40 2.56 -5.19
CA ALA A 93 -14.82 1.16 -5.10
C ALA A 93 -14.73 0.63 -3.66
N GLN A 94 -13.62 0.93 -2.98
CA GLN A 94 -13.41 0.59 -1.59
C GLN A 94 -14.45 1.23 -0.67
N ARG A 95 -14.78 2.51 -0.83
CA ARG A 95 -15.86 3.16 -0.04
C ARG A 95 -17.21 2.50 -0.28
N THR A 96 -17.55 2.22 -1.53
CA THR A 96 -18.80 1.56 -1.90
C THR A 96 -18.93 0.19 -1.23
N ARG A 97 -17.91 -0.67 -1.32
CA ARG A 97 -17.99 -2.00 -0.68
C ARG A 97 -18.03 -1.94 0.84
N ARG A 98 -17.40 -0.94 1.47
CA ARG A 98 -17.44 -0.75 2.94
C ARG A 98 -18.80 -0.26 3.45
N ALA A 99 -19.58 0.41 2.60
CA ALA A 99 -20.92 0.86 2.95
C ALA A 99 -21.97 -0.28 2.92
N MET A 100 -21.66 -1.41 2.28
CA MET A 100 -22.55 -2.56 2.22
C MET A 100 -22.58 -3.34 3.55
N PRO A 101 -23.71 -3.99 3.90
CA PRO A 101 -23.78 -4.93 5.02
C PRO A 101 -22.67 -5.98 4.94
N GLY A 102 -21.94 -6.20 6.04
CA GLY A 102 -20.79 -7.12 6.07
C GLY A 102 -19.56 -6.62 5.29
N GLY A 103 -19.57 -5.39 4.78
CA GLY A 103 -18.46 -4.80 4.02
C GLY A 103 -17.12 -4.74 4.77
N TRP A 104 -17.16 -4.81 6.10
CA TRP A 104 -15.99 -4.84 6.99
C TRP A 104 -15.66 -6.22 7.55
N ASP A 105 -16.51 -7.22 7.33
CA ASP A 105 -16.40 -8.58 7.85
C ASP A 105 -15.89 -9.52 6.74
N LYS A 106 -14.76 -9.11 6.15
CA LYS A 106 -14.07 -9.81 5.07
C LYS A 106 -12.80 -10.46 5.56
N THR A 107 -12.47 -11.63 5.05
CA THR A 107 -11.19 -12.28 5.33
C THR A 107 -10.05 -11.62 4.55
N LEU A 108 -8.81 -11.88 4.97
CA LEU A 108 -7.63 -11.33 4.32
C LEU A 108 -7.55 -11.79 2.85
N LYS A 109 -7.86 -13.06 2.57
CA LYS A 109 -7.92 -13.61 1.21
C LYS A 109 -8.98 -12.90 0.35
N GLU A 110 -10.15 -12.60 0.90
CA GLU A 110 -11.18 -11.80 0.20
C GLU A 110 -10.69 -10.37 -0.07
N GLU A 111 -9.98 -9.74 0.87
CA GLU A 111 -9.39 -8.41 0.68
C GLU A 111 -8.32 -8.44 -0.44
N PHE A 112 -7.48 -9.47 -0.51
CA PHE A 112 -6.51 -9.66 -1.60
C PHE A 112 -7.19 -9.79 -2.97
N HIS A 113 -8.18 -10.67 -3.10
CA HIS A 113 -8.90 -10.87 -4.36
C HIS A 113 -9.63 -9.60 -4.81
N THR A 114 -10.33 -8.96 -3.88
CA THR A 114 -11.10 -7.74 -4.17
C THR A 114 -10.16 -6.60 -4.57
N SER A 115 -9.07 -6.41 -3.81
CA SER A 115 -8.07 -5.37 -4.09
C SER A 115 -7.44 -5.55 -5.46
N TYR A 116 -7.00 -6.77 -5.81
CA TYR A 116 -6.43 -7.03 -7.13
C TYR A 116 -7.42 -6.69 -8.25
N ARG A 117 -8.68 -7.11 -8.13
CA ARG A 117 -9.72 -6.77 -9.10
C ARG A 117 -9.93 -5.26 -9.20
N GLU A 118 -10.09 -4.56 -8.07
CA GLU A 118 -10.27 -3.10 -8.03
C GLU A 118 -9.09 -2.35 -8.68
N MET A 119 -7.86 -2.83 -8.50
CA MET A 119 -6.68 -2.27 -9.16
C MET A 119 -6.71 -2.45 -10.67
N ILE A 120 -7.07 -3.64 -11.17
CA ILE A 120 -7.17 -3.91 -12.61
C ILE A 120 -8.32 -3.12 -13.24
N ASP A 121 -9.50 -3.09 -12.60
CA ASP A 121 -10.68 -2.35 -13.07
C ASP A 121 -10.40 -0.84 -13.15
N ALA A 122 -9.53 -0.33 -12.27
CA ALA A 122 -9.08 1.06 -12.26
C ALA A 122 -7.92 1.35 -13.23
N GLY A 123 -7.51 0.39 -14.05
CA GLY A 123 -6.46 0.55 -15.05
C GLY A 123 -5.03 0.54 -14.51
N VAL A 124 -4.79 0.03 -13.30
CA VAL A 124 -3.41 -0.17 -12.82
C VAL A 124 -2.74 -1.25 -13.67
N PRO A 125 -1.50 -1.03 -14.18
CA PRO A 125 -0.77 -2.05 -14.90
C PRO A 125 -0.67 -3.36 -14.13
N GLN A 126 -0.94 -4.48 -14.81
CA GLN A 126 -1.00 -5.79 -14.16
C GLN A 126 0.29 -6.15 -13.41
N ALA A 127 1.46 -5.78 -13.95
CA ALA A 127 2.75 -6.01 -13.31
C ALA A 127 2.87 -5.26 -11.97
N GLN A 128 2.42 -4.00 -11.93
CA GLN A 128 2.42 -3.17 -10.72
C GLN A 128 1.45 -3.74 -9.68
N ALA A 129 0.22 -4.11 -10.08
CA ALA A 129 -0.75 -4.74 -9.19
C ALA A 129 -0.22 -6.06 -8.61
N ARG A 130 0.33 -6.94 -9.45
CA ARG A 130 0.94 -8.21 -9.01
C ARG A 130 2.08 -7.98 -8.02
N LYS A 131 2.96 -7.01 -8.28
CA LYS A 131 4.05 -6.68 -7.35
C LYS A 131 3.50 -6.16 -6.02
N ALA A 132 2.56 -5.22 -6.04
CA ALA A 132 1.99 -4.63 -4.82
C ALA A 132 1.28 -5.68 -3.95
N LEU A 133 0.48 -6.57 -4.56
CA LEU A 133 -0.22 -7.63 -3.83
C LEU A 133 0.75 -8.73 -3.39
N GLY A 134 1.75 -9.08 -4.20
CA GLY A 134 2.78 -10.06 -3.84
C GLY A 134 3.66 -9.61 -2.67
N ASP A 135 4.07 -8.34 -2.65
CA ASP A 135 4.80 -7.77 -1.53
C ASP A 135 3.90 -7.68 -0.28
N ALA A 136 2.64 -7.28 -0.44
CA ALA A 136 1.67 -7.28 0.65
C ALA A 136 1.46 -8.69 1.23
N TYR A 137 1.36 -9.73 0.40
CA TYR A 137 1.25 -11.12 0.86
C TYR A 137 2.43 -11.51 1.74
N LYS A 138 3.66 -11.26 1.29
CA LYS A 138 4.88 -11.52 2.08
C LYS A 138 4.89 -10.76 3.41
N TYR A 139 4.37 -9.53 3.42
CA TYR A 139 4.26 -8.73 4.63
C TYR A 139 3.27 -9.36 5.63
N PHE A 140 2.07 -9.71 5.17
CA PHE A 140 1.06 -10.31 6.04
C PHE A 140 1.46 -11.72 6.50
N ASP A 141 2.08 -12.53 5.64
CA ASP A 141 2.55 -13.88 5.99
C ASP A 141 3.53 -13.88 7.18
N LYS A 142 4.40 -12.86 7.28
CA LYS A 142 5.27 -12.66 8.46
C LYS A 142 4.50 -12.43 9.77
N LEU A 143 3.23 -12.02 9.70
CA LEU A 143 2.36 -11.82 10.85
C LEU A 143 1.53 -13.07 11.21
N ARG A 144 1.63 -14.16 10.44
CA ARG A 144 0.85 -15.39 10.60
C ARG A 144 0.88 -15.94 12.03
N GLY A 145 2.07 -16.04 12.63
CA GLY A 145 2.23 -16.59 13.98
C GLY A 145 1.41 -15.83 15.04
N ALA A 146 1.34 -14.49 14.92
CA ALA A 146 0.55 -13.66 15.82
C ALA A 146 -0.96 -13.74 15.58
N ASN A 147 -1.39 -14.30 14.44
CA ASN A 147 -2.78 -14.33 13.97
C ASN A 147 -3.34 -15.75 13.80
N LYS A 148 -2.70 -16.78 14.38
CA LYS A 148 -3.09 -18.20 14.19
C LYS A 148 -4.57 -18.55 14.48
N ASN A 149 -5.23 -17.80 15.38
CA ASN A 149 -6.63 -18.01 15.77
C ASN A 149 -7.53 -16.87 15.29
N ASN A 150 -7.06 -16.05 14.36
CA ASN A 150 -7.79 -14.90 13.85
C ASN A 150 -8.68 -15.35 12.67
N PRO A 151 -10.02 -15.29 12.79
CA PRO A 151 -10.92 -15.75 11.73
C PRO A 151 -10.83 -14.91 10.45
N PHE A 152 -10.23 -13.72 10.51
CA PHE A 152 -10.00 -12.86 9.34
C PHE A 152 -8.64 -13.09 8.68
N PHE A 153 -7.78 -13.97 9.23
CA PHE A 153 -6.45 -14.25 8.71
C PHE A 153 -6.41 -15.68 8.11
N ASP A 154 -6.66 -15.79 6.80
CA ASP A 154 -6.92 -17.05 6.08
C ASP A 154 -6.04 -17.24 4.83
N ILE A 155 -4.84 -16.64 4.84
CA ILE A 155 -3.82 -16.78 3.79
C ILE A 155 -2.74 -17.77 4.18
#